data_AF-A0A1H2DF85-F1
#
_entry.id   AF-A0A1H2DF85-F1
#
_cell.length_a   1.000
_cell.length_b   1.000
_cell.length_c   1.000
_cell.angle_alpha   90.00
_cell.angle_beta   90.00
_cell.angle_gamma   90.00
#
_symmetry.space_group_name_H-M   'P 1'
#
loop_
_entity.id
_entity.type
_entity.pdbx_description
1 polymer ?
#
loop_
_entity_poly.entity_id
_entity_poly.type
_entity_poly.pdbx_seq_one_letter_code
_entity_poly.pdbx_strand_id
1 'polypeptide(L)'
;MAVLIKVCSLAGRNRVAVLVVAVVLAIGLGVLRETASRDGRDLIFLTGIVVIIGSLALALAAIYGYHPAALVVRPDLPAFETHPPAGQVLLFAALTVQGGTTVTGLIMDAVNGEEYWTFGLPAMALWLIAIGFAWWQMLRPGGVRLRPDGVEDRQPFGSMFVPWEAFTGVPYPALVVGRSKITLTFADSALVRTRGWRPIGPALPANAVDARFLTYAIHEYAHRPELRAVIGTEAEYDRLTGAWRDWPNVG
;
A
#
# COMPACT_ATOMS: atom_id res chain seq x y z
N MET A 1 2.36 -10.47 -17.84
CA MET A 1 2.39 -9.11 -17.25
C MET A 1 1.03 -8.39 -17.27
N ALA A 2 0.30 -8.34 -18.39
CA ALA A 2 -0.95 -7.56 -18.48
C ALA A 2 -2.02 -7.92 -17.43
N VAL A 3 -2.17 -9.21 -17.09
CA VAL A 3 -3.11 -9.67 -16.04
C VAL A 3 -2.69 -9.16 -14.65
N LEU A 4 -1.41 -9.26 -14.31
CA LEU A 4 -0.87 -8.77 -13.02
C LEU A 4 -1.12 -7.27 -12.85
N ILE A 5 -0.87 -6.48 -13.90
CA ILE A 5 -1.12 -5.02 -13.89
C ILE A 5 -2.60 -4.73 -13.62
N LYS A 6 -3.52 -5.42 -14.31
CA LYS A 6 -4.97 -5.25 -14.10
C LYS A 6 -5.39 -5.63 -12.69
N VAL A 7 -4.91 -6.76 -12.17
CA VAL A 7 -5.24 -7.24 -10.81
C VAL A 7 -4.70 -6.27 -9.75
N CYS A 8 -3.46 -5.83 -9.86
CA CYS A 8 -2.87 -4.88 -8.92
C CYS A 8 -3.58 -3.50 -8.97
N SER A 9 -3.90 -3.02 -10.17
CA SER A 9 -4.67 -1.78 -10.35
C SER A 9 -6.05 -1.88 -9.70
N LEU A 10 -6.76 -3.00 -9.95
CA LEU A 10 -8.07 -3.25 -9.36
C LEU A 10 -7.99 -3.34 -7.83
N ALA A 11 -6.98 -4.05 -7.30
CA ALA A 11 -6.79 -4.20 -5.86
C ALA A 11 -6.45 -2.88 -5.17
N GLY A 12 -5.61 -2.04 -5.77
CA GLY A 12 -5.29 -0.71 -5.24
C GLY A 12 -6.51 0.23 -5.24
N ARG A 13 -7.28 0.23 -6.34
CA ARG A 13 -8.48 1.08 -6.48
C ARG A 13 -9.63 0.63 -5.57
N ASN A 14 -9.85 -0.67 -5.44
CA ASN A 14 -10.98 -1.25 -4.70
C ASN A 14 -10.53 -1.94 -3.40
N ARG A 15 -9.54 -1.37 -2.69
CA ARG A 15 -8.92 -2.01 -1.52
C ARG A 15 -9.92 -2.50 -0.47
N VAL A 16 -10.96 -1.69 -0.19
CA VAL A 16 -12.01 -2.05 0.79
C VAL A 16 -12.80 -3.26 0.31
N ALA A 17 -13.21 -3.29 -0.95
CA ALA A 17 -13.95 -4.42 -1.51
C ALA A 17 -13.12 -5.70 -1.50
N VAL A 18 -11.83 -5.62 -1.84
CA VAL A 18 -10.91 -6.79 -1.78
C VAL A 18 -10.80 -7.32 -0.35
N LEU A 19 -10.65 -6.44 0.63
CA LEU A 19 -10.57 -6.82 2.04
C LEU A 19 -11.90 -7.41 2.56
N VAL A 20 -13.05 -6.87 2.16
CA VAL A 20 -14.37 -7.42 2.50
C VAL A 20 -14.55 -8.81 1.87
N VAL A 21 -14.20 -8.99 0.59
CA VAL A 21 -14.23 -10.29 -0.07
C VAL A 21 -13.33 -11.28 0.66
N ALA A 22 -12.14 -10.85 1.10
CA ALA A 22 -11.24 -11.70 1.88
C ALA A 22 -11.89 -12.18 3.19
N VAL A 23 -12.60 -11.30 3.92
CA VAL A 23 -13.35 -11.69 5.14
C VAL A 23 -14.45 -12.69 4.83
N VAL A 24 -15.26 -12.42 3.80
CA VAL A 24 -16.35 -13.31 3.40
C VAL A 24 -15.81 -14.70 3.01
N LEU A 25 -14.71 -14.74 2.25
CA LEU A 25 -14.03 -15.98 1.90
C LEU A 25 -13.48 -16.71 3.14
N ALA A 26 -12.88 -15.98 4.08
CA ALA A 26 -12.34 -16.56 5.31
C ALA A 26 -13.44 -17.27 6.12
N ILE A 27 -14.59 -16.61 6.29
CA ILE A 27 -15.75 -17.15 7.00
C ILE A 27 -16.33 -18.34 6.23
N GLY A 28 -16.57 -18.19 4.92
CA GLY A 28 -17.15 -19.24 4.08
C GLY A 28 -16.30 -20.51 4.05
N LEU A 29 -14.97 -20.37 3.90
CA LEU A 29 -14.04 -21.50 3.95
C LEU A 29 -13.99 -22.16 5.33
N GLY A 30 -14.06 -21.36 6.40
CA GLY A 30 -14.15 -21.88 7.77
C GLY A 30 -15.39 -22.75 7.95
N VAL A 31 -16.58 -22.24 7.60
CA VAL A 31 -17.85 -22.99 7.72
C VAL A 31 -17.88 -24.22 6.83
N LEU A 32 -17.38 -24.11 5.59
CA LEU A 32 -17.34 -25.24 4.67
C LEU A 32 -16.42 -26.34 5.18
N ARG A 33 -15.28 -25.99 5.78
CA ARG A 33 -14.35 -26.96 6.40
C ARG A 33 -15.05 -27.77 7.48
N GLU A 34 -15.83 -27.14 8.34
CA GLU A 34 -16.47 -27.83 9.47
C GLU A 34 -17.65 -28.70 9.06
N THR A 35 -18.33 -28.37 7.96
CA THR A 35 -19.47 -29.14 7.45
C THR A 35 -19.07 -30.26 6.49
N ALA A 36 -17.81 -30.29 6.06
CA ALA A 36 -17.32 -31.27 5.09
C ALA A 36 -17.00 -32.64 5.71
N SER A 37 -17.09 -33.68 4.88
CA SER A 37 -16.57 -35.01 5.22
C SER A 37 -15.06 -34.95 5.50
N ARG A 38 -14.48 -36.02 6.07
CA ARG A 38 -13.03 -36.09 6.34
C ARG A 38 -12.20 -35.80 5.08
N ASP A 39 -12.53 -36.44 3.96
CA ASP A 39 -11.86 -36.21 2.68
C ASP A 39 -12.07 -34.77 2.16
N GLY A 40 -13.27 -34.21 2.39
CA GLY A 40 -13.56 -32.82 2.05
C GLY A 40 -12.76 -31.81 2.88
N ARG A 41 -12.51 -32.10 4.16
CA ARG A 41 -11.69 -31.26 5.04
C ARG A 41 -10.25 -31.16 4.56
N ASP A 42 -9.67 -32.29 4.15
CA ASP A 42 -8.30 -32.32 3.62
C ASP A 42 -8.20 -31.53 2.30
N LEU A 43 -9.19 -31.66 1.42
CA LEU A 43 -9.25 -30.90 0.18
C LEU A 43 -9.40 -29.39 0.43
N ILE A 44 -10.25 -28.98 1.38
CA ILE A 44 -10.45 -27.57 1.75
C ILE A 44 -9.17 -26.99 2.36
N PHE A 45 -8.49 -27.77 3.20
CA PHE A 45 -7.20 -27.39 3.78
C PHE A 45 -6.13 -27.18 2.70
N LEU A 46 -5.98 -28.13 1.78
CA LEU A 46 -5.07 -28.01 0.63
C LEU A 46 -5.41 -26.80 -0.24
N THR A 47 -6.69 -26.58 -0.51
CA THR A 47 -7.18 -25.41 -1.26
C THR A 47 -6.81 -24.10 -0.55
N GLY A 48 -6.97 -24.05 0.77
CA GLY A 48 -6.56 -22.91 1.60
C GLY A 48 -5.06 -22.63 1.47
N ILE A 49 -4.21 -23.66 1.57
CA ILE A 49 -2.76 -23.52 1.38
C ILE A 49 -2.44 -22.95 0.00
N VAL A 50 -3.06 -23.48 -1.07
CA VAL A 50 -2.85 -23.02 -2.44
C VAL A 50 -3.26 -21.54 -2.59
N VAL A 51 -4.41 -21.15 -2.02
CA VAL A 51 -4.88 -19.76 -2.03
C VAL A 51 -3.90 -18.84 -1.31
N ILE A 52 -3.35 -19.26 -0.17
CA ILE A 52 -2.39 -18.46 0.61
C ILE A 52 -1.07 -18.31 -0.14
N ILE A 53 -0.49 -19.41 -0.62
CA ILE A 53 0.76 -19.39 -1.37
C ILE A 53 0.60 -18.56 -2.65
N GLY A 54 -0.51 -18.75 -3.38
CA GLY A 54 -0.82 -18.00 -4.58
C GLY A 54 -0.97 -16.50 -4.29
N SER A 55 -1.69 -16.13 -3.23
CA SER A 55 -1.87 -14.73 -2.83
C SER A 55 -0.57 -14.09 -2.35
N LEU A 56 0.26 -14.84 -1.61
CA LEU A 56 1.58 -14.39 -1.18
C LEU A 56 2.52 -14.19 -2.37
N ALA A 57 2.57 -15.14 -3.30
CA ALA A 57 3.35 -15.03 -4.52
C ALA A 57 2.91 -13.82 -5.36
N LEU A 58 1.59 -13.60 -5.47
CA LEU A 58 1.03 -12.44 -6.16
C LEU A 58 1.36 -11.12 -5.43
N ALA A 59 1.28 -11.09 -4.10
CA ALA A 59 1.64 -9.94 -3.29
C ALA A 59 3.13 -9.59 -3.45
N LEU A 60 4.02 -10.59 -3.39
CA LEU A 60 5.45 -10.39 -3.62
C LEU A 60 5.72 -9.92 -5.06
N ALA A 61 5.09 -10.54 -6.06
CA ALA A 61 5.20 -10.09 -7.45
C ALA A 61 4.72 -8.64 -7.62
N ALA A 62 3.66 -8.23 -6.92
CA ALA A 62 3.19 -6.85 -6.91
C ALA A 62 4.20 -5.91 -6.22
N ILE A 63 4.72 -6.30 -5.05
CA ILE A 63 5.71 -5.50 -4.28
C ILE A 63 6.99 -5.29 -5.10
N TYR A 64 7.46 -6.29 -5.84
CA TYR A 64 8.73 -6.20 -6.56
C TYR A 64 8.59 -5.74 -8.02
N GLY A 65 7.43 -5.94 -8.64
CA GLY A 65 7.23 -5.77 -10.07
C GLY A 65 6.17 -4.74 -10.46
N TYR A 66 5.30 -4.30 -9.55
CA TYR A 66 4.21 -3.36 -9.87
C TYR A 66 4.45 -1.97 -9.27
N HIS A 67 5.10 -1.12 -10.07
CA HIS A 67 5.33 0.29 -9.75
C HIS A 67 4.86 1.13 -10.94
N PRO A 68 3.56 1.44 -11.04
CA PRO A 68 3.05 2.20 -12.17
C PRO A 68 3.57 3.64 -12.09
N ALA A 69 3.97 4.21 -13.22
CA ALA A 69 4.24 5.65 -13.36
C ALA A 69 2.91 6.42 -13.41
N ALA A 70 2.13 6.33 -12.33
CA ALA A 70 0.80 6.89 -12.23
C ALA A 70 0.54 7.43 -10.83
N LEU A 71 0.02 8.66 -10.79
CA LEU A 71 -0.61 9.28 -9.63
C LEU A 71 -2.13 9.29 -9.81
N VAL A 72 -2.86 9.56 -8.74
CA VAL A 72 -4.32 9.73 -8.73
C VAL A 72 -4.65 11.18 -8.47
N VAL A 73 -5.53 11.74 -9.29
CA VAL A 73 -6.14 13.04 -9.05
C VAL A 73 -7.19 12.92 -7.96
N ARG A 74 -7.08 13.68 -6.87
CA ARG A 74 -8.17 13.78 -5.88
C ARG A 74 -9.14 14.91 -6.29
N PRO A 75 -10.43 14.64 -6.49
CA PRO A 75 -11.40 15.68 -6.85
C PRO A 75 -11.71 16.63 -5.68
N ASP A 76 -11.50 16.19 -4.45
CA ASP A 76 -11.88 16.93 -3.24
C ASP A 76 -10.74 17.72 -2.60
N LEU A 77 -9.49 17.49 -3.01
CA LEU A 77 -8.32 18.29 -2.61
C LEU A 77 -7.41 18.45 -3.83
N PRO A 78 -6.94 19.66 -4.18
CA PRO A 78 -6.01 19.87 -5.29
C PRO A 78 -4.67 19.21 -4.94
N ALA A 79 -4.54 17.92 -5.27
CA ALA A 79 -3.38 17.11 -4.98
C ALA A 79 -3.31 15.92 -5.94
N PHE A 80 -2.08 15.53 -6.26
CA PHE A 80 -1.80 14.21 -6.80
C PHE A 80 -1.42 13.27 -5.67
N GLU A 81 -2.03 12.10 -5.60
CA GLU A 81 -1.81 11.11 -4.54
C GLU A 81 -1.30 9.79 -5.13
N THR A 82 -0.38 9.12 -4.45
CA THR A 82 0.02 7.75 -4.81
C THR A 82 -1.10 6.77 -4.51
N HIS A 83 -1.31 5.78 -5.39
CA HIS A 83 -2.24 4.69 -5.10
C HIS A 83 -1.87 3.97 -3.78
N PRO A 84 -2.84 3.33 -3.11
CA PRO A 84 -2.52 2.34 -2.08
C PRO A 84 -1.64 1.24 -2.68
N PRO A 85 -0.59 0.79 -1.98
CA PRO A 85 0.29 -0.27 -2.46
C PRO A 85 -0.47 -1.59 -2.59
N ALA A 86 -0.77 -1.98 -3.83
CA ALA A 86 -1.57 -3.17 -4.14
C ALA A 86 -1.00 -4.45 -3.50
N GLY A 87 0.33 -4.56 -3.44
CA GLY A 87 1.00 -5.68 -2.78
C GLY A 87 0.67 -5.80 -1.28
N GLN A 88 0.54 -4.69 -0.55
CA GLN A 88 0.11 -4.71 0.84
C GLN A 88 -1.38 -5.10 0.97
N VAL A 89 -2.23 -4.64 0.05
CA VAL A 89 -3.66 -5.02 0.01
C VAL A 89 -3.79 -6.54 -0.16
N LEU A 90 -3.07 -7.11 -1.13
CA LEU A 90 -3.10 -8.54 -1.42
C LEU A 90 -2.52 -9.36 -0.27
N LEU A 91 -1.41 -8.90 0.33
CA LEU A 91 -0.81 -9.56 1.49
C LEU A 91 -1.79 -9.59 2.67
N PHE A 92 -2.44 -8.46 2.98
CA PHE A 92 -3.40 -8.39 4.08
C PHE A 92 -4.68 -9.18 3.81
N ALA A 93 -5.14 -9.23 2.55
CA ALA A 93 -6.22 -10.12 2.14
C ALA A 93 -5.85 -11.59 2.40
N ALA A 94 -4.65 -12.02 2.02
CA ALA A 94 -4.16 -13.38 2.28
C ALA A 94 -4.10 -13.71 3.78
N LEU A 95 -3.56 -12.79 4.58
CA LEU A 95 -3.50 -12.95 6.05
C LEU A 95 -4.89 -12.99 6.68
N THR A 96 -5.84 -12.23 6.14
CA THR A 96 -7.25 -12.22 6.61
C THR A 96 -7.92 -13.56 6.33
N VAL A 97 -7.75 -14.12 5.12
CA VAL A 97 -8.29 -15.45 4.76
C VAL A 97 -7.72 -16.52 5.69
N GLN A 98 -6.39 -16.56 5.83
CA GLN A 98 -5.71 -17.54 6.69
C GLN A 98 -6.10 -17.38 8.17
N GLY A 99 -6.23 -16.13 8.64
CA GLY A 99 -6.66 -15.85 9.99
C GLY A 99 -8.07 -16.35 10.27
N GLY A 100 -9.03 -16.06 9.39
CA GLY A 100 -10.42 -16.49 9.60
C GLY A 100 -10.58 -18.01 9.56
N THR A 101 -9.86 -18.73 8.69
CA THR A 101 -9.89 -20.20 8.69
C THR A 101 -9.26 -20.80 9.95
N THR A 102 -8.23 -20.17 10.49
CA THR A 102 -7.56 -20.60 11.73
C THR A 102 -8.46 -20.34 12.96
N VAL A 103 -9.06 -19.15 13.04
CA VAL A 103 -9.98 -18.76 14.11
C VAL A 103 -11.20 -19.68 14.14
N THR A 104 -11.76 -20.02 12.98
CA THR A 104 -12.94 -20.92 12.93
C THR A 104 -12.61 -22.32 13.48
N GLY A 105 -11.44 -22.88 13.12
CA GLY A 105 -10.99 -24.16 13.67
C GLY A 105 -10.81 -24.12 15.18
N LEU A 106 -10.13 -23.10 15.70
CA LEU A 106 -9.92 -22.94 17.15
C LEU A 106 -11.23 -22.78 17.93
N ILE A 107 -12.22 -22.09 17.37
CA ILE A 107 -13.55 -21.98 17.98
C ILE A 107 -14.21 -23.36 18.06
N MET A 108 -14.12 -24.16 17.01
CA MET A 108 -14.70 -25.51 17.02
C MET A 108 -13.98 -26.44 17.99
N ASP A 109 -12.64 -26.41 18.03
CA ASP A 109 -11.85 -27.20 18.98
C ASP A 109 -12.23 -26.84 20.44
N ALA A 110 -12.43 -25.55 20.72
CA ALA A 110 -12.87 -25.07 22.03
C ALA A 110 -14.32 -25.53 22.35
N VAL A 111 -15.24 -25.48 21.38
CA VAL A 111 -16.62 -25.96 21.53
C VAL A 111 -16.66 -27.48 21.77
N ASN A 112 -15.75 -28.23 21.13
CA ASN A 112 -15.64 -29.67 21.26
C ASN A 112 -14.89 -30.11 22.53
N GLY A 113 -14.32 -29.16 23.29
CA GLY A 113 -13.59 -29.43 24.53
C GLY A 113 -12.20 -30.04 24.32
N GLU A 114 -11.58 -29.85 23.15
CA GLU A 114 -10.25 -30.39 22.85
C GLU A 114 -9.15 -29.60 23.58
N GLU A 115 -8.26 -30.28 24.30
CA GLU A 115 -7.30 -29.68 25.24
C GLU A 115 -6.34 -28.62 24.62
N TYR A 116 -6.19 -28.63 23.29
CA TYR A 116 -5.30 -27.74 22.53
C TYR A 116 -5.73 -26.26 22.46
N TRP A 117 -6.97 -25.90 22.82
CA TRP A 117 -7.45 -24.51 22.72
C TRP A 117 -6.71 -23.54 23.65
N THR A 118 -6.22 -24.01 24.81
CA THR A 118 -5.57 -23.18 25.84
C THR A 118 -4.27 -22.53 25.36
N PHE A 119 -3.47 -23.27 24.56
CA PHE A 119 -2.27 -22.73 23.92
C PHE A 119 -2.58 -21.94 22.63
N GLY A 120 -3.70 -22.24 21.97
CA GLY A 120 -4.14 -21.55 20.76
C GLY A 120 -4.66 -20.14 21.00
N LEU A 121 -5.28 -19.87 22.15
CA LEU A 121 -5.91 -18.58 22.46
C LEU A 121 -4.95 -17.38 22.42
N PRO A 122 -3.77 -17.40 23.06
CA PRO A 122 -2.83 -16.26 22.97
C PRO A 122 -2.36 -16.00 21.55
N ALA A 123 -2.08 -17.07 20.79
CA ALA A 123 -1.67 -16.96 19.39
C ALA A 123 -2.80 -16.36 18.53
N MET A 124 -4.05 -16.78 18.76
CA MET A 124 -5.24 -16.24 18.12
C MET A 124 -5.43 -14.75 18.44
N ALA A 125 -5.33 -14.37 19.72
CA ALA A 125 -5.47 -12.98 20.14
C ALA A 125 -4.40 -12.09 19.47
N LEU A 126 -3.14 -12.53 19.45
CA LEU A 126 -2.06 -11.83 18.78
C LEU A 126 -2.32 -11.70 17.26
N TRP A 127 -2.84 -12.75 16.63
CA TRP A 127 -3.18 -12.76 15.21
C TRP A 127 -4.32 -11.79 14.87
N LEU A 128 -5.39 -11.78 15.68
CA LEU A 128 -6.51 -10.84 15.53
C LEU A 128 -6.05 -9.39 15.72
N ILE A 129 -5.17 -9.14 16.70
CA ILE A 129 -4.56 -7.82 16.88
C ILE A 129 -3.76 -7.42 15.63
N ALA A 130 -2.97 -8.35 15.07
CA ALA A 130 -2.19 -8.09 13.86
C ALA A 130 -3.10 -7.78 12.64
N ILE A 131 -4.19 -8.53 12.45
CA ILE A 131 -5.19 -8.27 11.40
C ILE A 131 -5.85 -6.91 11.61
N GLY A 132 -6.36 -6.65 12.82
CA GLY A 132 -7.03 -5.38 13.14
C GLY A 132 -6.11 -4.18 12.93
N PHE A 133 -4.85 -4.31 13.33
CA PHE A 133 -3.82 -3.30 13.09
C PHE A 133 -3.50 -3.12 11.60
N ALA A 134 -3.40 -4.20 10.82
CA ALA A 134 -3.20 -4.13 9.37
C ALA A 134 -4.37 -3.44 8.64
N TRP A 135 -5.60 -3.76 9.03
CA TRP A 135 -6.81 -3.11 8.53
C TRP A 135 -6.84 -1.62 8.87
N TRP A 136 -6.54 -1.28 10.12
CA TRP A 136 -6.45 0.11 10.56
C TRP A 136 -5.43 0.91 9.73
N GLN A 137 -4.26 0.33 9.41
CA GLN A 137 -3.29 0.97 8.53
C GLN A 137 -3.83 1.16 7.10
N MET A 138 -4.48 0.15 6.53
CA MET A 138 -4.95 0.17 5.13
C MET A 138 -6.14 1.10 4.90
N LEU A 139 -6.97 1.29 5.93
CA LEU A 139 -8.13 2.19 5.88
C LEU A 139 -7.74 3.66 6.07
N ARG A 140 -6.57 3.93 6.68
CA ARG A 140 -6.11 5.30 6.86
C ARG A 140 -5.63 5.93 5.55
N PRO A 141 -5.86 7.24 5.35
CA PRO A 141 -5.26 7.96 4.24
C PRO A 141 -3.74 7.98 4.44
N GLY A 142 -3.00 7.35 3.55
CA GLY A 142 -1.55 7.23 3.61
C GLY A 142 -0.92 7.25 2.23
N GLY A 143 0.38 7.54 2.19
CA GLY A 143 1.14 7.69 0.96
C GLY A 143 1.65 9.10 0.72
N VAL A 144 2.27 9.28 -0.45
CA VAL A 144 2.85 10.57 -0.86
C VAL A 144 1.82 11.35 -1.64
N ARG A 145 1.74 12.64 -1.34
CA ARG A 145 0.87 13.61 -1.99
C ARG A 145 1.68 14.80 -2.46
N LEU A 146 1.51 15.17 -3.72
CA LEU A 146 2.00 16.42 -4.26
C LEU A 146 0.84 17.41 -4.19
N ARG A 147 1.05 18.50 -3.48
CA ARG A 147 0.06 19.58 -3.31
C ARG A 147 0.65 20.90 -3.83
N PRO A 148 -0.18 21.91 -4.15
CA PRO A 148 0.31 23.24 -4.53
C PRO A 148 1.27 23.86 -3.51
N ASP A 149 1.10 23.56 -2.22
CA ASP A 149 1.93 24.07 -1.12
C ASP A 149 3.20 23.24 -0.85
N GLY A 150 3.25 21.97 -1.27
CA GLY A 150 4.44 21.15 -1.04
C GLY A 150 4.24 19.66 -1.27
N VAL A 151 5.20 18.88 -0.80
CA VAL A 151 5.14 17.42 -0.76
C VAL A 151 4.73 16.97 0.64
N GLU A 152 3.62 16.24 0.73
CA GLU A 152 3.13 15.66 1.97
C GLU A 152 3.31 14.13 1.94
N ASP A 153 3.85 13.54 3.00
CA ASP A 153 3.89 12.10 3.20
C ASP A 153 3.19 11.73 4.50
N ARG A 154 2.14 10.92 4.38
CA ARG A 154 1.35 10.42 5.51
C ARG A 154 1.64 8.94 5.72
N GLN A 155 2.17 8.61 6.89
CA GLN A 155 2.40 7.26 7.34
C GLN A 155 1.53 6.97 8.58
N PRO A 156 1.26 5.69 8.92
CA PRO A 156 0.37 5.36 10.04
C PRO A 156 0.74 6.00 11.38
N PHE A 157 2.04 6.25 11.61
CA PHE A 157 2.59 6.76 12.86
C PHE A 157 3.19 8.16 12.78
N GLY A 158 3.15 8.79 11.61
CA GLY A 158 3.73 10.11 11.45
C GLY A 158 3.46 10.72 10.08
N SER A 159 3.69 12.02 9.99
CA SER A 159 3.54 12.78 8.76
C SER A 159 4.74 13.68 8.54
N MET A 160 5.07 13.94 7.29
CA MET A 160 6.07 14.92 6.90
C MET A 160 5.45 15.82 5.84
N PHE A 161 5.65 17.12 5.99
CA PHE A 161 5.29 18.10 4.99
C PHE A 161 6.53 18.90 4.64
N VAL A 162 6.88 18.90 3.37
CA VAL A 162 8.02 19.61 2.80
C VAL A 162 7.46 20.70 1.89
N PRO A 163 7.49 21.98 2.30
CA PRO A 163 7.06 23.07 1.43
C PRO A 163 8.00 23.16 0.21
N TRP A 164 7.48 23.60 -0.93
CA TRP A 164 8.29 23.68 -2.16
C TRP A 164 9.50 24.60 -2.00
N GLU A 165 9.39 25.60 -1.13
CA GLU A 165 10.45 26.55 -0.79
C GLU A 165 11.67 25.87 -0.18
N ALA A 166 11.51 24.72 0.47
CA ALA A 166 12.63 23.94 1.03
C ALA A 166 13.56 23.37 -0.05
N PHE A 167 13.13 23.31 -1.31
CA PHE A 167 13.92 22.85 -2.45
C PHE A 167 14.63 23.97 -3.22
N THR A 168 14.46 25.24 -2.81
CA THR A 168 14.98 26.38 -3.56
C THR A 168 16.51 26.30 -3.68
N GLY A 169 17.02 26.31 -4.91
CA GLY A 169 18.46 26.23 -5.19
C GLY A 169 19.05 24.82 -5.11
N VAL A 170 18.24 23.77 -4.88
CA VAL A 170 18.68 22.38 -4.91
C VAL A 170 18.56 21.82 -6.33
N PRO A 171 19.65 21.44 -7.01
CA PRO A 171 19.57 20.91 -8.38
C PRO A 171 18.80 19.58 -8.46
N TYR A 172 18.91 18.74 -7.43
CA TYR A 172 18.29 17.42 -7.36
C TYR A 172 17.47 17.28 -6.07
N PRO A 173 16.23 17.78 -6.03
CA PRO A 173 15.40 17.80 -4.82
C PRO A 173 14.95 16.40 -4.37
N ALA A 174 14.93 15.43 -5.29
CA ALA A 174 14.58 14.05 -5.04
C ALA A 174 15.57 13.13 -5.77
N LEU A 175 15.98 12.05 -5.08
CA LEU A 175 16.91 11.05 -5.60
C LEU A 175 16.37 9.65 -5.32
N VAL A 176 16.41 8.77 -6.32
CA VAL A 176 15.94 7.39 -6.18
C VAL A 176 16.94 6.58 -5.37
N VAL A 177 16.49 6.01 -4.25
CA VAL A 177 17.31 5.13 -3.38
C VAL A 177 16.69 3.73 -3.40
N GLY A 178 16.89 3.03 -4.52
CA GLY A 178 16.29 1.72 -4.77
C GLY A 178 14.90 1.79 -5.42
N ARG A 179 14.22 0.64 -5.52
CA ARG A 179 12.97 0.53 -6.30
C ARG A 179 11.75 1.18 -5.64
N SER A 180 11.74 1.28 -4.31
CA SER A 180 10.56 1.67 -3.53
C SER A 180 10.82 2.83 -2.56
N LYS A 181 11.92 3.56 -2.73
CA LYS A 181 12.26 4.70 -1.88
C LYS A 181 12.89 5.83 -2.67
N ILE A 182 12.58 7.05 -2.26
CA ILE A 182 13.17 8.28 -2.78
C ILE A 182 13.69 9.05 -1.57
N THR A 183 14.90 9.56 -1.62
CA THR A 183 15.44 10.47 -0.61
C THR A 183 15.29 11.89 -1.09
N LEU A 184 14.74 12.75 -0.24
CA LEU A 184 14.65 14.18 -0.52
C LEU A 184 15.92 14.90 -0.07
N THR A 185 16.30 15.91 -0.83
CA THR A 185 17.41 16.83 -0.52
C THR A 185 16.86 18.24 -0.39
N PHE A 186 17.21 18.94 0.68
CA PHE A 186 16.68 20.26 1.01
C PHE A 186 17.80 21.28 1.08
N ALA A 187 17.49 22.52 0.69
CA ALA A 187 18.35 23.67 0.99
C ALA A 187 18.13 24.13 2.44
N ASP A 188 16.87 24.13 2.90
CA ASP A 188 16.49 24.52 4.26
C ASP A 188 15.64 23.42 4.93
N SER A 189 16.26 22.69 5.86
CA SER A 189 15.60 21.63 6.62
C SER A 189 14.70 22.17 7.73
N ALA A 190 14.84 23.44 8.14
CA ALA A 190 14.01 24.04 9.19
C ALA A 190 12.56 24.29 8.72
N LEU A 191 12.35 24.39 7.41
CA LEU A 191 11.02 24.51 6.81
C LEU A 191 10.25 23.18 6.80
N VAL A 192 10.95 22.05 6.96
CA VAL A 192 10.34 20.72 6.92
C VAL A 192 9.59 20.46 8.21
N ARG A 193 8.27 20.23 8.09
CA ARG A 193 7.40 19.94 9.24
C ARG A 193 7.24 18.45 9.37
N THR A 194 7.73 17.88 10.48
CA THR A 194 7.52 16.47 10.82
C THR A 194 6.62 16.35 12.04
N ARG A 195 5.78 15.31 12.07
CA ARG A 195 4.92 14.99 13.20
C ARG A 195 4.90 13.49 13.43
N GLY A 196 4.86 13.07 14.70
CA GLY A 196 4.81 11.67 15.08
C GLY A 196 6.14 10.94 14.87
N TRP A 197 6.09 9.61 14.83
CA TRP A 197 7.26 8.76 14.73
C TRP A 197 7.55 8.39 13.26
N ARG A 198 8.72 8.81 12.77
CA ARG A 198 9.21 8.54 11.40
C ARG A 198 10.64 8.00 11.44
N PRO A 199 10.85 6.67 11.53
CA PRO A 199 12.20 6.10 11.59
C PRO A 199 13.00 6.27 10.28
N ILE A 200 12.35 6.64 9.17
CA ILE A 200 12.92 6.60 7.81
C ILE A 200 13.54 7.95 7.37
N GLY A 201 13.64 8.95 8.25
CA GLY A 201 14.28 10.23 7.92
C GLY A 201 13.60 10.97 6.76
N PRO A 202 14.35 11.70 5.91
CA PRO A 202 13.81 12.49 4.79
C PRO A 202 13.45 11.65 3.56
N ALA A 203 13.32 10.34 3.70
CA ALA A 203 12.93 9.47 2.60
C ALA A 203 11.40 9.31 2.49
N LEU A 204 10.94 9.29 1.24
CA LEU A 204 9.58 9.05 0.82
C LEU A 204 9.41 7.60 0.36
N PRO A 205 8.30 6.93 0.73
CA PRO A 205 7.95 5.63 0.16
C PRO A 205 7.50 5.78 -1.30
N ALA A 206 8.01 4.93 -2.17
CA ALA A 206 7.59 4.80 -3.58
C ALA A 206 7.05 3.38 -3.85
N ASN A 207 6.39 2.78 -2.87
CA ASN A 207 5.94 1.38 -2.92
C ASN A 207 4.78 1.14 -3.90
N ALA A 208 4.12 2.22 -4.34
CA ALA A 208 2.89 2.17 -5.12
C ALA A 208 2.95 3.01 -6.40
N VAL A 209 4.10 3.61 -6.67
CA VAL A 209 4.36 4.47 -7.82
C VAL A 209 5.79 4.22 -8.29
N ASP A 210 6.06 4.37 -9.57
CA ASP A 210 7.43 4.36 -10.08
C ASP A 210 8.26 5.47 -9.40
N ALA A 211 9.37 5.08 -8.77
CA ALA A 211 10.21 6.01 -8.00
C ALA A 211 10.85 7.10 -8.88
N ARG A 212 11.16 6.78 -10.15
CA ARG A 212 11.72 7.75 -11.09
C ARG A 212 10.65 8.73 -11.54
N PHE A 213 9.43 8.26 -11.82
CA PHE A 213 8.30 9.14 -12.15
C PHE A 213 7.98 10.12 -11.02
N LEU A 214 7.92 9.65 -9.77
CA LEU A 214 7.68 10.52 -8.62
C LEU A 214 8.84 11.50 -8.41
N THR A 215 10.09 11.08 -8.63
CA THR A 215 11.27 11.95 -8.59
C THR A 215 11.20 13.04 -9.65
N TYR A 216 10.84 12.66 -10.89
CA TYR A 216 10.62 13.59 -12.00
C TYR A 216 9.54 14.62 -11.67
N ALA A 217 8.39 14.18 -11.15
CA ALA A 217 7.31 15.08 -10.75
C ALA A 217 7.76 16.09 -9.68
N ILE A 218 8.47 15.63 -8.63
CA ILE A 218 9.01 16.52 -7.60
C ILE A 218 10.02 17.51 -8.20
N HIS A 219 10.89 17.05 -9.10
CA HIS A 219 11.86 17.90 -9.77
C HIS A 219 11.19 18.97 -10.63
N GLU A 220 10.17 18.62 -11.42
CA GLU A 220 9.40 19.54 -12.25
C GLU A 220 8.77 20.66 -11.40
N TYR A 221 8.02 20.30 -10.34
CA TYR A 221 7.32 21.30 -9.52
C TYR A 221 8.26 22.11 -8.60
N ALA A 222 9.40 21.54 -8.20
CA ALA A 222 10.41 22.29 -7.47
C ALA A 222 11.00 23.41 -8.35
N HIS A 223 11.35 23.12 -9.60
CA HIS A 223 11.99 24.08 -10.52
C HIS A 223 11.02 24.96 -11.31
N ARG A 224 9.73 24.63 -11.35
CA ARG A 224 8.70 25.37 -12.09
C ARG A 224 7.56 25.82 -11.17
N PRO A 225 7.76 26.89 -10.38
CA PRO A 225 6.76 27.37 -9.43
C PRO A 225 5.41 27.70 -10.07
N GLU A 226 5.39 28.14 -11.32
CA GLU A 226 4.20 28.49 -12.07
C GLU A 226 3.23 27.32 -12.28
N LEU A 227 3.73 26.07 -12.23
CA LEU A 227 2.94 24.86 -12.40
C LEU A 227 2.32 24.35 -11.10
N ARG A 228 2.74 24.87 -9.94
CA ARG A 228 2.28 24.34 -8.63
C ARG A 228 0.79 24.56 -8.42
N ALA A 229 0.23 25.66 -8.94
CA ALA A 229 -1.18 26.00 -8.77
C ALA A 229 -2.15 25.04 -9.47
N VAL A 230 -1.69 24.34 -10.52
CA VAL A 230 -2.51 23.39 -11.29
C VAL A 230 -2.35 21.94 -10.82
N ILE A 231 -1.55 21.70 -9.77
CA ILE A 231 -1.40 20.38 -9.14
C ILE A 231 -2.77 19.86 -8.68
N GLY A 232 -3.09 18.62 -9.03
CA GLY A 232 -4.37 17.99 -8.72
C GLY A 232 -5.47 18.26 -9.73
N THR A 233 -5.16 18.78 -10.92
CA THR A 233 -6.10 18.84 -12.04
C THR A 233 -5.83 17.70 -13.04
N GLU A 234 -6.87 17.21 -13.72
CA GLU A 234 -6.73 16.17 -14.75
C GLU A 234 -5.88 16.64 -15.94
N ALA A 235 -6.05 17.89 -16.37
CA ALA A 235 -5.25 18.47 -17.45
C ALA A 235 -3.75 18.49 -17.11
N GLU A 236 -3.40 18.81 -15.86
CA GLU A 236 -2.01 18.78 -15.42
C GLU A 236 -1.49 17.35 -15.26
N TYR A 237 -2.35 16.40 -14.86
CA TYR A 237 -1.98 14.99 -14.83
C TYR A 237 -1.63 14.46 -16.23
N ASP A 238 -2.46 14.78 -17.23
CA ASP A 238 -2.22 14.39 -18.62
C ASP A 238 -0.93 15.02 -19.17
N ARG A 239 -0.68 16.31 -18.85
CA ARG A 239 0.57 16.99 -19.20
C ARG A 239 1.78 16.29 -18.57
N LEU A 240 1.73 16.05 -17.26
CA LEU A 240 2.83 15.45 -16.49
C LEU A 240 3.14 14.03 -16.98
N THR A 241 2.12 13.22 -17.23
CA THR A 241 2.29 11.85 -17.72
C THR A 241 2.73 11.81 -19.18
N GLY A 242 2.29 12.76 -20.01
CA GLY A 242 2.81 12.96 -21.36
C GLY A 242 4.29 13.31 -21.34
N ALA A 243 4.67 14.35 -20.60
CA ALA A 243 6.06 14.81 -20.48
C ALA A 243 7.00 13.73 -19.90
N TRP A 244 6.50 12.91 -18.96
CA TRP A 244 7.25 11.77 -18.43
C TRP A 244 7.60 10.72 -19.50
N ARG A 245 6.72 10.46 -20.48
CA ARG A 245 7.01 9.50 -21.56
C ARG A 245 8.15 9.97 -22.45
N ASP A 246 8.31 11.29 -22.57
CA ASP A 246 9.36 11.94 -23.36
C ASP A 246 10.62 12.21 -22.54
N TRP A 247 10.58 12.00 -21.21
CA TRP A 247 11.71 12.22 -20.33
C TRP A 247 12.83 11.24 -20.69
N PRO A 248 14.05 11.74 -21.03
CA PRO A 248 15.16 10.86 -21.35
C PRO A 248 15.41 9.93 -20.16
N ASN A 249 15.71 8.65 -20.44
CA ASN A 249 16.14 7.69 -19.44
C ASN A 249 17.50 8.12 -18.88
N VAL A 250 17.55 9.17 -18.07
CA VAL A 250 18.74 9.56 -17.30
C VAL A 250 18.79 8.57 -16.14
N GLY A 251 19.41 7.43 -16.42
CA GLY A 251 19.68 6.36 -15.47
C GLY A 251 20.93 6.63 -14.67
#